data_AF-A0A8C3KVL1-F1
#
_entry.id   AF-A0A8C3KVL1-F1
#
_cell.length_a   1.000
_cell.length_b   1.000
_cell.length_c   1.000
_cell.angle_alpha   90.00
_cell.angle_beta   90.00
_cell.angle_gamma   90.00
#
_symmetry.space_group_name_H-M   'P 1'
#
loop_
_entity.id
_entity.type
_entity.pdbx_description
1 polymer ?
#
loop_
_entity_poly.entity_id
_entity_poly.type
_entity_poly.pdbx_seq_one_letter_code
_entity_poly.pdbx_strand_id
1 'polypeptide(L)'
;MSITHYVLLLFLGSCLGVEITERKLAAEGSSVMMHAPAISNVNITEWEYIKGSKVEFILQYYASSQSLVIYTAYRDRVVFYQTNGSLLLQQLQEADSGLYKATVDLMQDTARTTILEVIKPVPQPKLLKSSNLNSSLIKLICLLPNGTMAAVSWKKDGHSLTPQNYCQLTQNSTELWMRKGEKSNCGSYSCNVSNAISWEEATFKLTIAGLSPPLHVALRMAVAALAFTVITAISFVIWLLQPGKHRLGKEARTWLTLPIIGLLGISCLLLFVTSVIWMQEEGPSVAFILHGLYFLAAVMTVVLIAMISQCRPEALTRYPAQTWHHVILCSTAMTLAVNLSFSCLLLHNFQQIHERGCSEPVSVIASCVLAVLAALLLLLFSFCYYKKKMDGSTQTTSTHGKEERKQNQDKESKLSLQHPGDDIMQEPG
;
A
#
# COMPACT_ATOMS: atom_id res chain seq x y z
N MET A 1 -27.99 64.61 67.57
CA MET A 1 -27.30 63.59 66.73
C MET A 1 -26.40 64.31 65.73
N SER A 2 -25.47 65.13 66.21
CA SER A 2 -24.04 64.87 66.45
C SER A 2 -23.23 64.47 65.21
N ILE A 3 -22.53 65.48 64.69
CA ILE A 3 -21.51 65.49 63.62
C ILE A 3 -20.29 64.58 63.96
N THR A 4 -20.26 64.02 65.17
CA THR A 4 -19.21 63.11 65.65
C THR A 4 -19.20 61.72 64.99
N HIS A 5 -20.24 61.30 64.27
CA HIS A 5 -20.23 60.00 63.57
C HIS A 5 -19.54 60.03 62.20
N TYR A 6 -19.49 61.18 61.52
CA TYR A 6 -18.80 61.28 60.22
C TYR A 6 -17.28 61.41 60.36
N VAL A 7 -16.80 61.98 61.47
CA VAL A 7 -15.36 62.13 61.74
C VAL A 7 -14.72 60.80 62.17
N LEU A 8 -15.51 59.86 62.70
CA LEU A 8 -15.00 58.53 63.11
C LEU A 8 -14.81 57.55 61.93
N LEU A 9 -15.47 57.79 60.79
CA LEU A 9 -15.32 56.99 59.57
C LEU A 9 -14.10 57.38 58.71
N LEU A 10 -13.45 58.50 59.01
CA LEU A 10 -12.23 58.93 58.31
C LEU A 10 -10.92 58.47 58.99
N PHE A 11 -10.99 57.83 60.16
CA PHE A 11 -9.81 57.31 60.88
C PHE A 11 -9.71 55.77 60.94
N LEU A 12 -10.59 55.06 60.23
CA LEU A 12 -10.49 53.60 60.03
C LEU A 12 -10.25 53.23 58.55
N GLY A 13 -9.66 54.15 57.78
CA GLY A 13 -8.93 53.78 56.58
C GLY A 13 -7.61 53.13 56.98
N SER A 14 -7.65 51.89 57.45
CA SER A 14 -6.45 51.05 57.40
C SER A 14 -5.97 51.09 55.95
N CYS A 15 -4.80 51.68 55.74
CA CYS A 15 -4.08 51.61 54.49
C CYS A 15 -3.76 50.13 54.28
N LEU A 16 -4.70 49.38 53.70
CA LEU A 16 -4.45 48.03 53.24
C LEU A 16 -3.44 48.19 52.13
N GLY A 17 -2.17 47.90 52.43
CA GLY A 17 -1.17 47.83 51.40
C GLY A 17 -1.61 46.82 50.34
N VAL A 18 -1.33 47.15 49.09
CA VAL A 18 -1.77 46.36 47.94
C VAL A 18 -0.77 45.24 47.73
N GLU A 19 -1.09 44.03 48.20
CA GLU A 19 -0.37 42.82 47.83
C GLU A 19 -0.72 42.46 46.38
N ILE A 20 0.23 42.60 45.45
CA ILE A 20 0.02 42.29 44.03
C ILE A 20 0.33 40.82 43.81
N THR A 21 -0.69 40.03 43.46
CA THR A 21 -0.53 38.62 43.07
C THR A 21 -0.61 38.46 41.55
N GLU A 22 0.48 38.03 40.91
CA GLU A 22 0.52 37.67 39.49
C GLU A 22 0.54 36.15 39.29
N ARG A 23 0.01 35.66 38.17
CA ARG A 23 0.12 34.26 37.74
C ARG A 23 1.06 34.16 36.55
N LYS A 24 2.04 33.26 36.61
CA LYS A 24 2.95 32.96 35.50
C LYS A 24 2.89 31.49 35.15
N LEU A 25 2.92 31.23 33.85
CA LEU A 25 2.98 29.89 33.28
C LEU A 25 4.29 29.76 32.52
N ALA A 26 5.04 28.69 32.79
CA ALA A 26 6.33 28.45 32.16
C ALA A 26 6.54 26.98 31.80
N ALA A 27 7.44 26.74 30.85
CA ALA A 27 7.83 25.40 30.43
C ALA A 27 8.99 24.86 31.27
N GLU A 28 8.98 23.55 31.54
CA GLU A 28 10.15 22.87 32.09
C GLU A 28 11.40 23.14 31.24
N GLY A 29 12.53 23.41 31.89
CA GLY A 29 13.80 23.80 31.29
C GLY A 29 13.92 25.28 30.92
N SER A 30 12.83 26.06 30.92
CA SER A 30 12.87 27.49 30.60
C SER A 30 13.27 28.35 31.80
N SER A 31 13.18 29.68 31.66
CA SER A 31 13.44 30.64 32.72
C SER A 31 12.28 31.61 32.87
N VAL A 32 12.01 32.08 34.09
CA VAL A 32 10.93 33.03 34.39
C VAL A 32 11.45 34.20 35.22
N MET A 33 11.18 35.42 34.74
CA MET A 33 11.48 36.65 35.48
C MET A 33 10.30 36.98 36.39
N MET A 34 10.57 37.25 37.66
CA MET A 34 9.60 37.68 38.66
C MET A 34 10.03 39.03 39.21
N HIS A 35 9.07 39.94 39.34
CA HIS A 35 9.37 41.33 39.67
C HIS A 35 9.14 41.61 41.15
N ALA A 36 10.12 42.23 41.80
CA ALA A 36 9.96 42.75 43.15
C ALA A 36 9.07 44.00 43.17
N PRO A 37 8.56 44.41 44.35
CA PRO A 37 7.88 45.69 44.55
C PRO A 37 8.72 46.88 44.06
N ALA A 38 8.09 47.83 43.38
CA ALA A 38 8.76 49.04 42.91
C ALA A 38 8.84 50.07 44.05
N ILE A 39 9.92 50.02 44.84
CA ILE A 39 10.15 50.90 46.00
C ILE A 39 11.50 51.62 45.83
N SER A 40 11.56 52.89 46.21
CA SER A 40 12.79 53.68 46.23
C SER A 40 13.51 53.56 47.58
N ASN A 41 14.85 53.68 47.58
CA ASN A 41 15.69 53.61 48.79
C ASN A 41 15.62 52.29 49.57
N VAL A 42 15.59 51.17 48.85
CA VAL A 42 15.55 49.82 49.42
C VAL A 42 16.80 49.53 50.24
N ASN A 43 16.64 49.11 51.49
CA ASN A 43 17.69 48.60 52.37
C ASN A 43 17.84 47.07 52.27
N ILE A 44 16.72 46.34 52.18
CA ILE A 44 16.71 44.87 52.06
C ILE A 44 15.68 44.36 51.04
N THR A 45 16.07 43.35 50.25
CA THR A 45 15.15 42.58 49.39
C THR A 45 15.23 41.11 49.74
N GLU A 46 14.08 40.48 49.93
CA GLU A 46 13.94 39.08 50.32
C GLU A 46 13.00 38.37 49.35
N TRP A 47 13.42 37.18 48.91
CA TRP A 47 12.57 36.28 48.13
C TRP A 47 12.32 34.99 48.89
N GLU A 48 11.06 34.56 48.91
CA GLU A 48 10.58 33.39 49.62
C GLU A 48 9.81 32.48 48.64
N TYR A 49 9.99 31.17 48.76
CA TYR A 49 9.13 30.16 48.16
C TYR A 49 8.21 29.60 49.24
N ILE A 50 6.91 29.65 48.97
CA ILE A 50 5.86 29.28 49.92
C ILE A 50 5.12 28.07 49.36
N LYS A 51 5.18 26.95 50.11
CA LYS A 51 4.50 25.70 49.79
C LYS A 51 3.67 25.24 50.98
N GLY A 52 2.38 25.52 50.93
CA GLY A 52 1.49 25.29 52.08
C GLY A 52 1.88 26.19 53.25
N SER A 53 2.23 25.60 54.40
CA SER A 53 2.73 26.32 55.58
C SER A 53 4.26 26.43 55.65
N LYS A 54 4.99 25.81 54.72
CA LYS A 54 6.45 25.86 54.67
C LYS A 54 6.90 27.08 53.87
N VAL A 55 7.77 27.89 54.47
CA VAL A 55 8.42 29.04 53.84
C VAL A 55 9.92 28.73 53.71
N GLU A 56 10.45 28.86 52.50
CA GLU A 56 11.86 28.65 52.19
C GLU A 56 12.45 29.94 51.61
N PHE A 57 13.54 30.44 52.19
CA PHE A 57 14.22 31.60 51.63
C PHE A 57 14.99 31.22 50.36
N ILE A 58 14.83 32.03 49.32
CA ILE A 58 15.50 31.90 48.03
C ILE A 58 16.78 32.75 48.05
N LEU A 59 16.63 34.03 48.39
CA LEU A 59 17.74 34.96 48.54
C LEU A 59 17.40 36.13 49.47
N GLN A 60 18.45 36.76 49.99
CA GLN A 60 18.40 38.02 50.72
C GLN A 60 19.51 38.95 50.20
N TYR A 61 19.15 40.20 49.90
CA TYR A 61 20.06 41.23 49.42
C TYR A 61 20.03 42.46 50.34
N TYR A 62 21.19 42.87 50.83
CA TYR A 62 21.37 44.05 51.70
C TYR A 62 22.04 45.16 50.92
N ALA A 63 21.27 46.19 50.54
CA ALA A 63 21.75 47.27 49.68
C ALA A 63 22.88 48.09 50.32
N SER A 64 22.82 48.29 51.65
CA SER A 64 23.82 49.05 52.42
C SER A 64 25.22 48.42 52.41
N SER A 65 25.32 47.09 52.29
CA SER A 65 26.58 46.34 52.29
C SER A 65 26.91 45.69 50.95
N GLN A 66 26.03 45.84 49.94
CA GLN A 66 26.08 45.13 48.67
C GLN A 66 26.22 43.60 48.82
N SER A 67 25.71 43.04 49.92
CA SER A 67 25.79 41.62 50.22
C SER A 67 24.57 40.87 49.67
N LEU A 68 24.82 39.86 48.83
CA LEU A 68 23.81 38.96 48.28
C LEU A 68 24.01 37.55 48.84
N VAL A 69 23.00 37.02 49.52
CA VAL A 69 22.97 35.65 50.04
C VAL A 69 21.94 34.86 49.26
N ILE A 70 22.39 33.83 48.51
CA ILE A 70 21.52 32.87 47.82
C ILE A 70 21.57 31.55 48.58
N TYR A 71 20.39 31.03 48.92
CA TYR A 71 20.25 29.77 49.65
C TYR A 71 20.59 28.57 48.77
N THR A 72 21.05 27.49 49.40
CA THR A 72 21.69 26.36 48.70
C THR A 72 20.81 25.68 47.66
N ALA A 73 19.49 25.60 47.88
CA ALA A 73 18.55 24.98 46.95
C ALA A 73 18.40 25.74 45.61
N TYR A 74 18.72 27.03 45.60
CA TYR A 74 18.57 27.93 44.44
C TYR A 74 19.92 28.42 43.89
N ARG A 75 21.04 27.95 44.48
CA ARG A 75 22.38 28.22 43.99
C ARG A 75 22.49 27.71 42.54
N ASP A 76 23.05 28.54 41.66
CA ASP A 76 23.22 28.29 40.21
C ASP A 76 21.93 28.26 39.37
N ARG A 77 20.76 28.49 39.98
CA ARG A 77 19.46 28.56 39.27
C ARG A 77 18.87 29.97 39.25
N VAL A 78 19.49 30.92 39.94
CA VAL A 78 18.93 32.24 40.19
C VAL A 78 19.87 33.33 39.72
N VAL A 79 19.31 34.29 38.96
CA VAL A 79 19.97 35.56 38.64
C VAL A 79 19.18 36.70 39.29
N PHE A 80 19.84 37.45 40.16
CA PHE A 80 19.25 38.57 40.88
C PHE A 80 19.63 39.91 40.26
N TYR A 81 18.64 40.77 40.01
CA TYR A 81 18.83 42.10 39.44
C TYR A 81 18.81 43.15 40.55
N GLN A 82 19.99 43.54 41.02
CA GLN A 82 20.18 44.51 42.12
C GLN A 82 19.52 45.87 41.86
N THR A 83 19.36 46.27 40.60
CA THR A 83 18.79 47.57 40.21
C THR A 83 17.30 47.69 40.50
N ASN A 84 16.56 46.58 40.52
CA ASN A 84 15.10 46.59 40.68
C ASN A 84 14.57 45.46 41.57
N GLY A 85 15.44 44.69 42.22
CA GLY A 85 15.11 43.58 43.10
C GLY A 85 14.51 42.35 42.41
N SER A 86 14.44 42.33 41.07
CA SER A 86 13.80 41.23 40.33
C SER A 86 14.65 39.97 40.35
N LEU A 87 13.97 38.83 40.24
CA LEU A 87 14.53 37.50 40.29
C LEU A 87 14.24 36.76 38.98
N LEU A 88 15.29 36.28 38.30
CA LEU A 88 15.16 35.32 37.20
C LEU A 88 15.49 33.93 37.72
N LEU A 89 14.48 33.05 37.73
CA LEU A 89 14.66 31.63 38.03
C LEU A 89 14.87 30.86 36.71
N GLN A 90 15.96 30.11 36.63
CA GLN A 90 16.42 29.39 35.45
C GLN A 90 16.28 27.88 35.60
N GLN A 91 16.25 27.18 34.45
CA GLN A 91 16.17 25.72 34.37
C GLN A 91 15.00 25.17 35.18
N LEU A 92 13.80 25.70 34.92
CA LEU A 92 12.59 25.37 35.67
C LEU A 92 12.29 23.86 35.65
N GLN A 93 11.80 23.34 36.77
CA GLN A 93 11.36 21.98 36.97
C GLN A 93 9.88 22.01 37.38
N GLU A 94 9.14 20.95 37.09
CA GLU A 94 7.72 20.84 37.48
C GLU A 94 7.51 21.09 38.98
N ALA A 95 8.47 20.66 39.81
CA ALA A 95 8.49 20.84 41.25
C ALA A 95 8.65 22.29 41.73
N ASP A 96 9.10 23.21 40.87
CA ASP A 96 9.21 24.63 41.19
C ASP A 96 7.86 25.35 41.14
N SER A 97 6.79 24.67 40.70
CA SER A 97 5.43 25.21 40.76
C SER A 97 5.06 25.56 42.19
N GLY A 98 4.51 26.75 42.41
CA GLY A 98 4.15 27.23 43.74
C GLY A 98 4.09 28.74 43.83
N LEU A 99 4.11 29.23 45.07
CA LEU A 99 3.96 30.65 45.39
C LEU A 99 5.33 31.24 45.71
N TYR A 100 5.71 32.30 45.01
CA TYR A 100 6.93 33.05 45.23
C TYR A 100 6.56 34.42 45.76
N LYS A 101 7.25 34.90 46.78
CA LYS A 101 6.97 36.20 47.40
C LYS A 101 8.25 37.03 47.49
N ALA A 102 8.14 38.29 47.07
CA ALA A 102 9.18 39.28 47.17
C ALA A 102 8.78 40.34 48.20
N THR A 103 9.57 40.45 49.25
CA THR A 103 9.39 41.45 50.32
C THR A 103 10.56 42.43 50.27
N VAL A 104 10.26 43.72 50.38
CA VAL A 104 11.25 44.81 50.37
C VAL A 104 11.12 45.58 51.67
N ASP A 105 12.25 45.89 52.31
CA ASP A 105 12.32 46.58 53.60
C ASP A 105 11.48 45.96 54.72
N LEU A 106 11.30 44.63 54.64
CA LEU A 106 10.45 43.84 55.54
C LEU A 106 8.98 44.32 55.57
N MET A 107 8.57 45.12 54.59
CA MET A 107 7.20 45.61 54.45
C MET A 107 6.33 44.54 53.80
N GLN A 108 5.56 43.82 54.62
CA GLN A 108 4.70 42.73 54.15
C GLN A 108 3.52 43.24 53.33
N ASP A 109 2.99 44.42 53.65
CA ASP A 109 1.80 44.99 53.02
C ASP A 109 2.07 45.49 51.58
N THR A 110 3.32 45.60 51.16
CA THR A 110 3.73 46.00 49.81
C THR A 110 4.40 44.86 49.04
N ALA A 111 4.35 43.63 49.57
CA ALA A 111 4.96 42.47 48.95
C ALA A 111 4.34 42.17 47.57
N ARG A 112 5.16 41.60 46.69
CA ARG A 112 4.69 41.05 45.41
C ARG A 112 4.75 39.55 45.45
N THR A 113 3.67 38.94 44.99
CA THR A 113 3.49 37.50 45.03
C THR A 113 3.29 36.99 43.60
N THR A 114 4.01 35.93 43.22
CA THR A 114 3.94 35.28 41.91
C THR A 114 3.54 33.82 42.11
N ILE A 115 2.38 33.43 41.59
CA ILE A 115 1.99 32.03 41.47
C ILE A 115 2.60 31.49 40.17
N LEU A 116 3.59 30.62 40.28
CA LEU A 116 4.24 29.97 39.15
C LEU A 116 3.67 28.57 38.93
N GLU A 117 3.23 28.30 37.71
CA GLU A 117 2.90 26.95 37.24
C GLU A 117 3.92 26.55 36.16
N VAL A 118 4.64 25.45 36.41
CA VAL A 118 5.62 24.89 35.47
C VAL A 118 5.04 23.61 34.88
N ILE A 119 4.85 23.60 33.56
CA ILE A 119 4.28 22.46 32.84
C ILE A 119 5.35 21.84 31.94
N LYS A 120 5.33 20.51 31.81
CA LYS A 120 6.16 19.80 30.85
C LYS A 120 5.68 20.02 29.42
N PRO A 121 6.57 20.29 28.45
CA PRO A 121 6.19 20.30 27.04
C PRO A 121 5.55 18.96 26.62
N VAL A 122 4.62 19.03 25.67
CA VAL A 122 3.97 17.84 25.12
C VAL A 122 5.03 17.00 24.42
N PRO A 123 5.17 15.71 24.76
CA PRO A 123 6.05 14.81 24.03
C PRO A 123 5.42 14.41 22.68
N GLN A 124 6.26 14.08 21.70
CA GLN A 124 5.82 13.63 20.38
C GLN A 124 4.85 12.43 20.50
N PRO A 125 3.58 12.57 20.03
CA PRO A 125 2.63 11.47 20.06
C PRO A 125 2.97 10.42 18.99
N LYS A 126 2.39 9.22 19.14
CA LYS A 126 2.47 8.17 18.11
C LYS A 126 1.08 7.81 17.62
N LEU A 127 0.91 7.70 16.31
CA LEU A 127 -0.37 7.36 15.70
C LEU A 127 -0.32 5.95 15.12
N LEU A 128 -1.19 5.06 15.62
CA LEU A 128 -1.24 3.64 15.23
C LEU A 128 -2.57 3.29 14.58
N LYS A 129 -2.54 2.36 13.62
CA LYS A 129 -3.72 1.70 13.06
C LYS A 129 -3.89 0.33 13.70
N SER A 130 -5.05 0.05 14.28
CA SER A 130 -5.35 -1.30 14.79
C SER A 130 -5.58 -2.27 13.62
N SER A 131 -4.87 -3.39 13.63
CA SER A 131 -4.96 -4.47 12.63
C SER A 131 -6.03 -5.52 12.97
N ASN A 132 -6.54 -5.53 14.19
CA ASN A 132 -7.29 -6.66 14.77
C ASN A 132 -8.80 -6.42 14.85
N LEU A 133 -9.33 -5.45 14.10
CA LEU A 133 -10.76 -5.18 14.08
C LEU A 133 -11.47 -6.01 13.02
N ASN A 134 -12.72 -6.38 13.31
CA ASN A 134 -13.62 -7.00 12.35
C ASN A 134 -13.53 -6.28 11.00
N SER A 135 -13.68 -7.04 9.91
CA SER A 135 -13.43 -6.61 8.53
C SER A 135 -14.20 -5.37 8.07
N SER A 136 -15.09 -4.79 8.90
CA SER A 136 -15.95 -3.65 8.65
C SER A 136 -15.58 -2.36 9.40
N LEU A 137 -14.54 -2.33 10.25
CA LEU A 137 -14.22 -1.14 11.06
C LEU A 137 -12.70 -0.84 11.13
N ILE A 138 -12.36 0.44 11.05
CA ILE A 138 -10.99 0.98 11.14
C ILE A 138 -10.87 1.78 12.45
N LYS A 139 -9.80 1.52 13.22
CA LYS A 139 -9.46 2.28 14.43
C LYS A 139 -8.06 2.87 14.32
N LEU A 140 -7.97 4.17 14.53
CA LEU A 140 -6.71 4.88 14.72
C LEU A 140 -6.56 5.24 16.21
N ILE A 141 -5.37 5.04 16.76
CA ILE A 141 -5.06 5.24 18.18
C ILE A 141 -3.92 6.24 18.29
N CYS A 142 -4.18 7.35 18.97
CA CYS A 142 -3.18 8.33 19.34
C CYS A 142 -2.61 7.95 20.71
N LEU A 143 -1.39 7.43 20.72
CA LEU A 143 -0.66 7.05 21.92
C LEU A 143 0.09 8.26 22.47
N LEU A 144 -0.21 8.59 23.72
CA LEU A 144 0.53 9.54 24.53
C LEU A 144 1.41 8.78 25.54
N PRO A 145 2.60 9.29 25.87
CA PRO A 145 3.36 8.82 27.02
C PRO A 145 2.53 8.96 28.32
N ASN A 146 2.65 7.96 29.20
CA ASN A 146 1.92 7.91 30.47
C ASN A 146 2.11 9.20 31.29
N GLY A 147 1.02 9.74 31.83
CA GLY A 147 1.04 10.94 32.68
C GLY A 147 0.94 12.28 31.94
N THR A 148 0.86 12.29 30.61
CA THR A 148 0.69 13.54 29.84
C THR A 148 -0.74 14.07 29.96
N MET A 149 -0.95 15.14 30.72
CA MET A 149 -2.22 15.88 30.74
C MET A 149 -2.27 16.88 29.58
N ALA A 150 -2.82 16.45 28.45
CA ALA A 150 -2.94 17.27 27.24
C ALA A 150 -4.28 17.04 26.53
N ALA A 151 -4.77 18.07 25.86
CA ALA A 151 -5.95 17.99 25.03
C ALA A 151 -5.60 17.30 23.71
N VAL A 152 -6.47 16.41 23.24
CA VAL A 152 -6.30 15.68 21.97
C VAL A 152 -7.35 16.15 20.97
N SER A 153 -6.89 16.51 19.77
CA SER A 153 -7.74 16.91 18.65
C SER A 153 -7.32 16.17 17.39
N TRP A 154 -8.27 15.93 16.49
CA TRP A 154 -8.02 15.22 15.24
C TRP A 154 -8.17 16.14 14.05
N LYS A 155 -7.36 15.89 13.03
CA LYS A 155 -7.49 16.48 11.72
C LYS A 155 -7.51 15.39 10.65
N LYS A 156 -8.18 15.69 9.55
CA LYS A 156 -8.10 14.94 8.31
C LYS A 156 -7.79 15.91 7.18
N ASP A 157 -6.73 15.61 6.43
CA ASP A 157 -6.25 16.40 5.30
C ASP A 157 -6.04 17.89 5.67
N GLY A 158 -5.56 18.13 6.90
CA GLY A 158 -5.31 19.47 7.45
C GLY A 158 -6.54 20.15 8.07
N HIS A 159 -7.73 19.60 7.92
CA HIS A 159 -8.97 20.17 8.46
C HIS A 159 -9.39 19.50 9.77
N SER A 160 -9.91 20.28 10.71
CA SER A 160 -10.41 19.76 12.00
C SER A 160 -11.49 18.71 11.78
N LEU A 161 -11.34 17.54 12.41
CA LEU A 161 -12.26 16.43 12.29
C LEU A 161 -13.25 16.48 13.45
N THR A 162 -14.50 16.82 13.13
CA THR A 162 -15.61 16.73 14.07
C THR A 162 -16.24 15.33 14.04
N PRO A 163 -16.85 14.87 15.15
CA PRO A 163 -17.67 13.68 15.13
C PRO A 163 -18.79 13.82 14.08
N GLN A 164 -18.85 12.90 13.12
CA GLN A 164 -19.92 12.82 12.13
C GLN A 164 -20.49 11.39 12.13
N ASN A 165 -21.59 11.13 11.43
CA ASN A 165 -22.26 9.82 11.41
C ASN A 165 -21.35 8.63 11.06
N TYR A 166 -20.20 8.89 10.41
CA TYR A 166 -19.22 7.91 9.96
C TYR A 166 -17.92 7.87 10.79
N CYS A 167 -17.71 8.82 11.70
CA CYS A 167 -16.52 8.94 12.56
C CYS A 167 -16.92 9.10 14.04
N GLN A 168 -16.46 8.21 14.91
CA GLN A 168 -16.66 8.31 16.36
C GLN A 168 -15.34 8.53 17.09
N LEU A 169 -15.35 9.43 18.07
CA LEU A 169 -14.23 9.72 18.96
C LEU A 169 -14.55 9.16 20.35
N THR A 170 -13.55 8.62 21.04
CA THR A 170 -13.68 8.27 22.46
C THR A 170 -13.84 9.51 23.33
N GLN A 171 -14.30 9.34 24.58
CA GLN A 171 -14.52 10.45 25.52
C GLN A 171 -13.26 11.30 25.75
N ASN A 172 -12.08 10.69 25.69
CA ASN A 172 -10.77 11.35 25.81
C ASN A 172 -10.15 11.73 24.46
N SER A 173 -10.87 11.54 23.34
CA SER A 173 -10.41 11.78 21.97
C SER A 173 -9.11 11.07 21.59
N THR A 174 -8.68 10.03 22.31
CA THR A 174 -7.44 9.30 21.96
C THR A 174 -7.64 8.27 20.85
N GLU A 175 -8.87 7.88 20.57
CA GLU A 175 -9.19 6.89 19.55
C GLU A 175 -10.22 7.42 18.55
N LEU A 176 -9.95 7.18 17.27
CA LEU A 176 -10.83 7.49 16.16
C LEU A 176 -11.32 6.20 15.50
N TRP A 177 -12.64 6.04 15.46
CA TRP A 177 -13.34 4.87 14.93
C TRP A 177 -14.08 5.24 13.65
N MET A 178 -13.88 4.47 12.59
CA MET A 178 -14.47 4.71 11.26
C MET A 178 -14.99 3.41 10.65
N ARG A 179 -16.16 3.43 10.02
CA ARG A 179 -16.62 2.26 9.25
C ARG A 179 -15.73 2.07 8.02
N LYS A 180 -15.25 0.86 7.78
CA LYS A 180 -14.50 0.51 6.57
C LYS A 180 -15.47 0.51 5.39
N GLY A 181 -15.10 1.11 4.26
CA GLY A 181 -15.88 0.88 3.04
C GLY A 181 -15.82 1.94 1.94
N GLU A 182 -15.25 3.11 2.17
CA GLU A 182 -15.30 4.16 1.16
C GLU A 182 -13.96 4.85 0.94
N LYS A 183 -13.69 5.18 -0.33
CA LYS A 183 -12.61 6.10 -0.75
C LYS A 183 -12.61 7.41 0.04
N SER A 184 -13.77 7.85 0.52
CA SER A 184 -13.95 9.02 1.38
C SER A 184 -13.14 8.95 2.67
N ASN A 185 -12.87 7.75 3.20
CA ASN A 185 -12.06 7.56 4.42
C ASN A 185 -10.56 7.56 4.16
N CYS A 186 -10.13 7.62 2.90
CA CYS A 186 -8.72 7.83 2.60
C CYS A 186 -8.32 9.27 2.91
N GLY A 187 -7.07 9.44 3.32
CA GLY A 187 -6.54 10.75 3.63
C GLY A 187 -5.41 10.69 4.65
N SER A 188 -4.88 11.87 4.95
CA SER A 188 -3.88 12.08 5.99
C SER A 188 -4.59 12.42 7.29
N TYR A 189 -4.53 11.52 8.27
CA TYR A 189 -5.09 11.74 9.59
C TYR A 189 -4.00 12.21 10.53
N SER A 190 -4.27 13.28 11.27
CA SER A 190 -3.33 13.84 12.23
C SER A 190 -3.97 13.92 13.60
N CYS A 191 -3.25 13.46 14.62
CA CYS A 191 -3.59 13.65 16.01
C CYS A 191 -2.72 14.79 16.55
N ASN A 192 -3.36 15.90 16.91
CA ASN A 192 -2.72 17.04 17.54
C ASN A 192 -2.96 16.97 19.04
N VAL A 193 -1.86 16.94 19.79
CA VAL A 193 -1.83 16.91 21.24
C VAL A 193 -1.28 18.25 21.73
N SER A 194 -2.03 18.95 22.57
CA SER A 194 -1.62 20.28 23.06
C SER A 194 -1.88 20.47 24.54
N ASN A 195 -1.03 21.29 25.16
CA ASN A 195 -1.24 21.85 26.48
C ASN A 195 -1.08 23.38 26.42
N ALA A 196 -1.09 24.05 27.57
CA ALA A 196 -1.08 25.51 27.63
C ALA A 196 0.23 26.16 27.13
N ILE A 197 1.32 25.39 26.94
CA ILE A 197 2.64 25.91 26.56
C ILE A 197 3.18 25.35 25.23
N SER A 198 2.66 24.23 24.75
CA SER A 198 3.25 23.48 23.64
C SER A 198 2.22 22.58 22.96
N TRP A 199 2.52 22.17 21.73
CA TRP A 199 1.72 21.23 20.98
C TRP A 199 2.62 20.37 20.08
N GLU A 200 2.20 19.14 19.85
CA GLU A 200 2.86 18.20 18.97
C GLU A 200 1.83 17.44 18.14
N GLU A 201 2.20 17.06 16.92
CA GLU A 201 1.30 16.41 15.97
C GLU A 201 1.91 15.13 15.39
N ALA A 202 1.12 14.05 15.38
CA ALA A 202 1.48 12.81 14.70
C ALA A 202 0.53 12.56 13.54
N THR A 203 1.10 12.24 12.38
CA THR A 203 0.35 12.05 11.13
C THR A 203 0.45 10.62 10.63
N PHE A 204 -0.66 10.10 10.12
CA PHE A 204 -0.79 8.76 9.55
C PHE A 204 -1.61 8.82 8.26
N LYS A 205 -1.03 8.34 7.15
CA LYS A 205 -1.71 8.27 5.86
C LYS A 205 -2.54 6.99 5.79
N LEU A 206 -3.86 7.13 5.85
CA LEU A 206 -4.78 6.01 5.73
C LEU A 206 -5.05 5.71 4.25
N THR A 207 -4.61 4.53 3.81
CA THR A 207 -4.93 3.98 2.49
C THR A 207 -5.85 2.77 2.62
N ILE A 208 -6.94 2.77 1.86
CA ILE A 208 -7.87 1.65 1.73
C ILE A 208 -7.56 0.94 0.41
N ALA A 209 -7.23 -0.35 0.52
CA ALA A 209 -7.06 -1.21 -0.65
C ALA A 209 -8.40 -1.41 -1.34
N GLY A 210 -8.47 -1.05 -2.63
CA GLY A 210 -9.68 -1.26 -3.43
C GLY A 210 -9.94 -2.75 -3.70
N LEU A 211 -8.88 -3.51 -4.00
CA LEU A 211 -8.95 -4.95 -4.23
C LEU A 211 -8.54 -5.72 -2.97
N SER A 212 -9.20 -6.86 -2.71
CA SER A 212 -8.73 -7.82 -1.72
C SER A 212 -7.50 -8.60 -2.24
N PRO A 213 -6.66 -9.21 -1.38
CA PRO A 213 -5.52 -10.02 -1.82
C PRO A 213 -5.83 -11.10 -2.87
N PRO A 214 -6.90 -11.91 -2.76
CA PRO A 214 -7.23 -12.89 -3.80
C PRO A 214 -7.62 -12.21 -5.12
N LEU A 215 -8.29 -11.06 -5.05
CA LEU A 215 -8.67 -10.28 -6.23
C LEU A 215 -7.45 -9.69 -6.97
N HIS A 216 -6.34 -9.40 -6.25
CA HIS A 216 -5.07 -9.04 -6.89
C HIS A 216 -4.51 -10.18 -7.74
N VAL A 217 -4.60 -11.42 -7.24
CA VAL A 217 -4.17 -12.60 -7.99
C VAL A 217 -5.07 -12.77 -9.21
N ALA A 218 -6.39 -12.68 -9.03
CA ALA A 218 -7.36 -12.78 -10.12
C ALA A 218 -7.10 -11.74 -11.24
N LEU A 219 -6.82 -10.48 -10.89
CA LEU A 219 -6.47 -9.44 -11.86
C LEU A 219 -5.21 -9.80 -12.68
N ARG A 220 -4.17 -10.32 -12.02
CA ARG A 220 -2.94 -10.76 -12.72
C ARG A 220 -3.23 -11.93 -13.67
N MET A 221 -4.08 -12.87 -13.27
CA MET A 221 -4.50 -13.99 -14.10
C MET A 221 -5.34 -13.53 -15.30
N ALA A 222 -6.24 -12.57 -15.12
CA ALA A 222 -7.03 -11.96 -16.20
C ALA A 222 -6.14 -11.29 -17.25
N VAL A 223 -5.13 -10.51 -16.81
CA VAL A 223 -4.18 -9.85 -17.71
C VAL A 223 -3.32 -10.88 -18.46
N ALA A 224 -2.85 -11.92 -17.77
CA ALA A 224 -2.13 -13.02 -18.42
C ALA A 224 -3.01 -13.73 -19.47
N ALA A 225 -4.27 -14.02 -19.15
CA ALA A 225 -5.22 -14.64 -20.07
C ALA A 225 -5.47 -13.76 -21.31
N LEU A 226 -5.60 -12.45 -21.12
CA LEU A 226 -5.74 -11.50 -22.22
C LEU A 226 -4.50 -11.52 -23.13
N ALA A 227 -3.29 -11.53 -22.56
CA ALA A 227 -2.05 -11.62 -23.33
C ALA A 227 -1.98 -12.91 -24.16
N PHE A 228 -2.30 -14.06 -23.58
CA PHE A 228 -2.41 -15.32 -24.32
C PHE A 228 -3.44 -15.22 -25.45
N THR A 229 -4.62 -14.66 -25.18
CA THR A 229 -5.70 -14.48 -26.17
C THR A 229 -5.25 -13.63 -27.36
N VAL A 230 -4.59 -12.49 -27.11
CA VAL A 230 -4.09 -11.60 -28.16
C VAL A 230 -3.02 -12.31 -29.01
N ILE A 231 -2.08 -13.02 -28.39
CA ILE A 231 -1.04 -13.76 -29.12
C ILE A 231 -1.66 -14.89 -29.95
N THR A 232 -2.66 -15.60 -29.41
CA THR A 232 -3.40 -16.61 -30.17
C THR A 232 -4.18 -16.02 -31.33
N ALA A 233 -4.80 -14.85 -31.16
CA ALA A 233 -5.52 -14.17 -32.23
C ALA A 233 -4.55 -13.74 -33.35
N ILE A 234 -3.40 -13.16 -33.00
CA ILE A 234 -2.36 -12.80 -33.97
C ILE A 234 -1.86 -14.05 -34.72
N SER A 235 -1.56 -15.12 -33.99
CA SER A 235 -1.10 -16.40 -34.57
C SER A 235 -2.15 -17.01 -35.50
N PHE A 236 -3.43 -16.92 -35.12
CA PHE A 236 -4.57 -17.40 -35.91
C PHE A 236 -4.78 -16.57 -37.19
N VAL A 237 -4.66 -15.24 -37.11
CA VAL A 237 -4.71 -14.35 -38.28
C VAL A 237 -3.55 -14.63 -39.23
N ILE A 238 -2.33 -14.80 -38.71
CA ILE A 238 -1.17 -15.18 -39.54
C ILE A 238 -1.42 -16.52 -40.24
N TRP A 239 -1.99 -17.50 -39.52
CA TRP A 239 -2.34 -18.79 -40.08
C TRP A 239 -3.39 -18.69 -41.20
N LEU A 240 -4.39 -17.81 -41.05
CA LEU A 240 -5.41 -17.52 -42.07
C LEU A 240 -4.86 -16.83 -43.31
N LEU A 241 -3.90 -15.91 -43.14
CA LEU A 241 -3.38 -15.07 -44.21
C LEU A 241 -2.29 -15.73 -45.07
N GLN A 242 -1.87 -16.97 -44.76
CA GLN A 242 -0.80 -17.63 -45.52
C GLN A 242 -1.22 -17.85 -47.00
N PRO A 243 -0.52 -17.24 -47.98
CA PRO A 243 -0.88 -17.31 -49.38
C PRO A 243 -0.70 -18.73 -49.94
N GLY A 244 -1.66 -19.19 -50.74
CA GLY A 244 -1.69 -20.54 -51.34
C GLY A 244 -0.48 -20.94 -52.21
N LYS A 245 0.48 -20.02 -52.43
CA LYS A 245 1.68 -20.20 -53.26
C LYS A 245 2.89 -20.77 -52.48
N HIS A 246 2.96 -20.58 -51.15
CA HIS A 246 3.92 -21.24 -50.25
C HIS A 246 3.20 -22.33 -49.45
N ARG A 247 2.78 -23.41 -50.12
CA ARG A 247 2.11 -24.55 -49.46
C ARG A 247 3.08 -25.21 -48.47
N LEU A 248 3.10 -24.73 -47.22
CA LEU A 248 3.39 -25.58 -46.07
C LEU A 248 2.49 -26.82 -46.23
N GLY A 249 3.11 -28.00 -46.28
CA GLY A 249 2.41 -29.26 -46.56
C GLY A 249 1.20 -29.45 -45.64
N LYS A 250 0.24 -30.28 -46.05
CA LYS A 250 -0.98 -30.56 -45.26
C LYS A 250 -0.65 -30.94 -43.80
N GLU A 251 0.46 -31.65 -43.61
CA GLU A 251 1.00 -32.00 -42.29
C GLU A 251 1.47 -30.78 -41.49
N ALA A 252 2.18 -29.85 -42.11
CA ALA A 252 2.69 -28.63 -41.49
C ALA A 252 1.57 -27.76 -40.90
N ARG A 253 0.43 -27.66 -41.58
CA ARG A 253 -0.74 -26.91 -41.08
C ARG A 253 -1.30 -27.54 -39.81
N THR A 254 -1.38 -28.86 -39.74
CA THR A 254 -1.87 -29.57 -38.55
C THR A 254 -0.94 -29.36 -37.35
N TRP A 255 0.38 -29.37 -37.56
CA TRP A 255 1.35 -29.09 -36.49
C TRP A 255 1.32 -27.64 -36.01
N LEU A 256 0.99 -26.68 -36.88
CA LEU A 256 0.83 -25.28 -36.49
C LEU A 256 -0.47 -25.01 -35.72
N THR A 257 -1.53 -25.80 -35.91
CA THR A 257 -2.82 -25.60 -35.23
C THR A 257 -2.83 -26.04 -33.75
N LEU A 258 -2.07 -27.07 -33.39
CA LEU A 258 -1.99 -27.59 -32.03
C LEU A 258 -1.51 -26.56 -30.98
N PRO A 259 -0.42 -25.79 -31.20
CA PRO A 259 0.01 -24.80 -30.22
C PRO A 259 -0.97 -23.62 -30.09
N ILE A 260 -1.68 -23.25 -31.15
CA ILE A 260 -2.71 -22.20 -31.10
C ILE A 260 -3.87 -22.64 -30.19
N ILE A 261 -4.35 -23.88 -30.37
CA ILE A 261 -5.39 -24.48 -29.53
C ILE A 261 -4.93 -24.60 -28.06
N GLY A 262 -3.66 -24.99 -27.85
CA GLY A 262 -3.08 -25.10 -26.51
C GLY A 262 -3.01 -23.77 -25.76
N LEU A 263 -2.51 -22.71 -26.41
CA LEU A 263 -2.46 -21.36 -25.82
C LEU A 263 -3.86 -20.80 -25.53
N LEU A 264 -4.83 -21.10 -26.40
CA LEU A 264 -6.23 -20.73 -26.20
C LEU A 264 -6.83 -21.46 -24.99
N GLY A 265 -6.48 -22.75 -24.80
CA GLY A 265 -6.86 -23.53 -23.62
C GLY A 265 -6.25 -22.98 -22.32
N ILE A 266 -4.99 -22.53 -22.33
CA ILE A 266 -4.37 -21.86 -21.19
C ILE A 266 -5.13 -20.57 -20.85
N SER A 267 -5.46 -19.76 -21.86
CA SER A 267 -6.28 -18.56 -21.66
C SER A 267 -7.64 -18.90 -21.02
N CYS A 268 -8.36 -19.91 -21.54
CA CYS A 268 -9.64 -20.35 -20.96
C CYS A 268 -9.50 -20.81 -19.49
N LEU A 269 -8.45 -21.56 -19.17
CA LEU A 269 -8.20 -22.02 -17.80
C LEU A 269 -7.96 -20.85 -16.85
N LEU A 270 -7.16 -19.86 -17.27
CA LEU A 270 -6.90 -18.66 -16.47
C LEU A 270 -8.19 -17.85 -16.25
N LEU A 271 -9.03 -17.68 -17.28
CA LEU A 271 -10.32 -17.00 -17.14
C LEU A 271 -11.30 -17.77 -16.25
N PHE A 272 -11.32 -19.10 -16.33
CA PHE A 272 -12.11 -19.94 -15.44
C PHE A 272 -11.70 -19.73 -13.98
N VAL A 273 -10.40 -19.88 -13.66
CA VAL A 273 -9.88 -19.68 -12.29
C VAL A 273 -10.16 -18.25 -11.81
N THR A 274 -9.99 -17.25 -12.67
CA THR A 274 -10.29 -15.85 -12.35
C THR A 274 -11.76 -15.67 -12.01
N SER A 275 -12.66 -16.28 -12.78
CA SER A 275 -14.11 -16.18 -12.55
C SER A 275 -14.53 -16.83 -11.23
N VAL A 276 -13.90 -17.95 -10.85
CA VAL A 276 -14.13 -18.62 -9.55
C VAL A 276 -13.69 -17.73 -8.39
N ILE A 277 -12.49 -17.14 -8.47
CA ILE A 277 -12.00 -16.23 -7.42
C ILE A 277 -12.91 -15.01 -7.30
N TRP A 278 -13.36 -14.45 -8.44
CA TRP A 278 -14.32 -13.34 -8.44
C TRP A 278 -15.62 -13.68 -7.73
N MET A 279 -16.22 -14.84 -8.05
CA MET A 279 -17.49 -15.27 -7.44
C MET A 279 -17.36 -15.57 -5.95
N GLN A 280 -16.17 -15.97 -5.47
CA GLN A 280 -15.93 -16.20 -4.06
C GLN A 280 -15.89 -14.88 -3.26
N GLU A 281 -15.38 -13.80 -3.86
CA GLU A 281 -15.22 -12.50 -3.19
C GLU A 281 -16.45 -11.61 -3.30
N GLU A 282 -17.00 -11.43 -4.51
CA GLU A 282 -18.13 -10.53 -4.76
C GLU A 282 -19.49 -11.27 -4.81
N GLY A 283 -19.47 -12.60 -4.80
CA GLY A 283 -20.66 -13.45 -4.89
C GLY A 283 -20.97 -13.96 -6.30
N PRO A 284 -21.82 -15.01 -6.41
CA PRO A 284 -22.15 -15.63 -7.69
C PRO A 284 -23.07 -14.74 -8.53
N SER A 285 -22.80 -14.69 -9.85
CA SER A 285 -23.63 -14.04 -10.85
C SER A 285 -23.92 -15.01 -11.99
N VAL A 286 -25.16 -14.99 -12.52
CA VAL A 286 -25.58 -15.86 -13.63
C VAL A 286 -24.65 -15.73 -14.84
N ALA A 287 -24.21 -14.50 -15.15
CA ALA A 287 -23.29 -14.25 -16.25
C ALA A 287 -21.92 -14.94 -16.04
N PHE A 288 -21.37 -14.87 -14.82
CA PHE A 288 -20.09 -15.48 -14.47
C PHE A 288 -20.17 -17.01 -14.42
N ILE A 289 -21.30 -17.56 -13.96
CA ILE A 289 -21.55 -19.00 -13.95
C ILE A 289 -21.60 -19.54 -15.38
N LEU A 290 -22.36 -18.89 -16.27
CA LEU A 290 -22.46 -19.29 -17.68
C LEU A 290 -21.11 -19.25 -18.40
N HIS A 291 -20.34 -18.18 -18.21
CA HIS A 291 -18.98 -18.08 -18.78
C HIS A 291 -18.02 -19.09 -18.15
N GLY A 292 -18.12 -19.35 -16.84
CA GLY A 292 -17.34 -20.36 -16.16
C GLY A 292 -17.58 -21.77 -16.73
N LEU A 293 -18.85 -22.15 -16.94
CA LEU A 293 -19.22 -23.41 -17.59
C LEU A 293 -18.69 -23.50 -19.02
N TYR A 294 -18.76 -22.39 -19.77
CA TYR A 294 -18.20 -22.30 -21.12
C TYR A 294 -16.67 -22.54 -21.11
N PHE A 295 -15.92 -21.86 -20.24
CA PHE A 295 -14.47 -22.03 -20.16
C PHE A 295 -14.08 -23.44 -19.71
N LEU A 296 -14.82 -24.02 -18.76
CA LEU A 296 -14.61 -25.40 -18.33
C LEU A 296 -14.79 -26.38 -19.51
N ALA A 297 -15.89 -26.23 -20.26
CA ALA A 297 -16.13 -27.02 -21.46
C ALA A 297 -15.01 -26.83 -22.50
N ALA A 298 -14.57 -25.59 -22.74
CA ALA A 298 -13.48 -25.29 -23.67
C ALA A 298 -12.14 -25.91 -23.25
N VAL A 299 -11.81 -25.91 -21.95
CA VAL A 299 -10.61 -26.58 -21.44
C VAL A 299 -10.71 -28.09 -21.64
N MET A 300 -11.87 -28.70 -21.32
CA MET A 300 -12.08 -30.13 -21.50
C MET A 300 -11.99 -30.56 -22.96
N THR A 301 -12.50 -29.75 -23.90
CA THR A 301 -12.37 -30.05 -25.34
C THR A 301 -10.92 -29.94 -25.80
N VAL A 302 -10.15 -28.93 -25.35
CA VAL A 302 -8.72 -28.81 -25.66
C VAL A 302 -7.92 -30.00 -25.12
N VAL A 303 -8.18 -30.42 -23.88
CA VAL A 303 -7.53 -31.60 -23.28
C VAL A 303 -7.87 -32.87 -24.05
N LEU A 304 -9.15 -33.06 -24.43
CA LEU A 304 -9.58 -34.20 -25.22
C LEU A 304 -8.88 -34.24 -26.59
N ILE A 305 -8.78 -33.10 -27.27
CA ILE A 305 -8.06 -32.99 -28.55
C ILE A 305 -6.58 -33.35 -28.37
N ALA A 306 -5.94 -32.85 -27.31
CA ALA A 306 -4.54 -33.17 -27.00
C ALA A 306 -4.34 -34.67 -26.75
N MET A 307 -5.23 -35.30 -25.96
CA MET A 307 -5.18 -36.74 -25.69
C MET A 307 -5.38 -37.59 -26.95
N ILE A 308 -6.37 -37.25 -27.79
CA ILE A 308 -6.61 -37.97 -29.04
C ILE A 308 -5.39 -37.83 -29.98
N SER A 309 -4.76 -36.66 -30.02
CA SER A 309 -3.57 -36.41 -30.85
C SER A 309 -2.36 -37.27 -30.46
N GLN A 310 -2.26 -37.65 -29.18
CA GLN A 310 -1.18 -38.49 -28.65
C GLN A 310 -1.51 -39.98 -28.73
N CYS A 311 -2.75 -40.38 -28.40
CA CYS A 311 -3.12 -41.79 -28.30
C CYS A 311 -3.53 -42.43 -29.63
N ARG A 312 -4.19 -41.67 -30.54
CA ARG A 312 -4.70 -42.19 -31.82
C ARG A 312 -4.59 -41.14 -32.93
N PRO A 313 -3.38 -40.90 -33.49
CA PRO A 313 -3.18 -39.92 -34.55
C PRO A 313 -4.04 -40.22 -35.81
N GLU A 314 -4.32 -41.50 -36.08
CA GLU A 314 -5.13 -41.96 -37.21
C GLU A 314 -6.64 -41.67 -37.06
N ALA A 315 -7.12 -41.43 -35.84
CA ALA A 315 -8.52 -41.10 -35.59
C ALA A 315 -8.85 -39.66 -36.05
N LEU A 316 -7.88 -38.75 -35.96
CA LEU A 316 -7.97 -37.36 -36.45
C LEU A 316 -7.97 -37.26 -37.99
N THR A 317 -7.43 -38.27 -38.68
CA THR A 317 -7.34 -38.29 -40.15
C THR A 317 -8.54 -38.96 -40.83
N ARG A 318 -9.44 -39.60 -40.08
CA ARG A 318 -10.56 -40.42 -40.60
C ARG A 318 -11.76 -39.59 -41.05
N TYR A 319 -11.87 -38.34 -40.63
CA TYR A 319 -12.97 -37.46 -41.03
C TYR A 319 -12.64 -36.65 -42.30
N PRO A 320 -13.65 -36.25 -43.11
CA PRO A 320 -13.43 -35.44 -44.30
C PRO A 320 -12.71 -34.13 -43.94
N ALA A 321 -11.51 -33.96 -44.50
CA ALA A 321 -10.58 -32.89 -44.15
C ALA A 321 -11.13 -31.47 -44.35
N GLN A 322 -12.16 -31.30 -45.20
CA GLN A 322 -12.73 -30.00 -45.54
C GLN A 322 -13.75 -29.51 -44.50
N THR A 323 -14.61 -30.40 -44.00
CA THR A 323 -15.64 -30.07 -43.00
C THR A 323 -15.02 -29.84 -41.62
N TRP A 324 -13.99 -30.62 -41.25
CA TRP A 324 -13.29 -30.46 -39.98
C TRP A 324 -12.52 -29.14 -39.85
N HIS A 325 -11.91 -28.67 -40.94
CA HIS A 325 -11.21 -27.38 -40.93
C HIS A 325 -12.15 -26.20 -40.69
N HIS A 326 -13.34 -26.20 -41.29
CA HIS A 326 -14.33 -25.14 -41.04
C HIS A 326 -14.83 -25.14 -39.59
N VAL A 327 -15.05 -26.31 -38.99
CA VAL A 327 -15.51 -26.41 -37.59
C VAL A 327 -14.44 -25.91 -36.62
N ILE A 328 -13.17 -26.31 -36.79
CA ILE A 328 -12.06 -25.81 -35.95
C ILE A 328 -11.91 -24.30 -36.11
N LEU A 329 -11.99 -23.79 -37.35
CA LEU A 329 -11.87 -22.37 -37.64
C LEU A 329 -12.95 -21.54 -36.94
N CYS A 330 -14.22 -21.92 -37.08
CA CYS A 330 -15.32 -21.20 -36.45
C CYS A 330 -15.27 -21.33 -34.92
N SER A 331 -14.95 -22.51 -34.38
CA SER A 331 -14.87 -22.71 -32.93
C SER A 331 -13.76 -21.87 -32.31
N THR A 332 -12.57 -21.84 -32.92
CA THR A 332 -11.43 -21.06 -32.42
C THR A 332 -11.70 -19.56 -32.48
N ALA A 333 -12.31 -19.07 -33.57
CA ALA A 333 -12.71 -17.67 -33.68
C ALA A 333 -13.75 -17.27 -32.62
N MET A 334 -14.75 -18.12 -32.36
CA MET A 334 -15.76 -17.86 -31.31
C MET A 334 -15.13 -17.83 -29.92
N THR A 335 -14.26 -18.78 -29.58
CA THR A 335 -13.57 -18.78 -28.29
C THR A 335 -12.65 -17.58 -28.11
N LEU A 336 -11.94 -17.15 -29.16
CA LEU A 336 -11.15 -15.91 -29.12
C LEU A 336 -12.02 -14.69 -28.81
N ALA A 337 -13.18 -14.58 -29.46
CA ALA A 337 -14.10 -13.48 -29.22
C ALA A 337 -14.67 -13.48 -27.79
N VAL A 338 -15.05 -14.65 -27.27
CA VAL A 338 -15.55 -14.81 -25.89
C VAL A 338 -14.45 -14.54 -24.85
N ASN A 339 -13.23 -15.02 -25.06
CA ASN A 339 -12.11 -14.77 -24.15
C ASN A 339 -11.77 -13.27 -24.11
N LEU A 340 -11.74 -12.61 -25.26
CA LEU A 340 -11.47 -11.17 -25.35
C LEU A 340 -12.55 -10.35 -24.65
N SER A 341 -13.83 -10.62 -24.94
CA SER A 341 -14.94 -9.88 -24.35
C SER A 341 -15.01 -10.07 -22.83
N PHE A 342 -14.85 -11.31 -22.34
CA PHE A 342 -14.87 -11.60 -20.92
C PHE A 342 -13.64 -11.05 -20.18
N SER A 343 -12.45 -11.06 -20.81
CA SER A 343 -11.27 -10.40 -20.25
C SER A 343 -11.48 -8.90 -20.07
N CYS A 344 -12.06 -8.22 -21.07
CA CYS A 344 -12.39 -6.80 -20.98
C CYS A 344 -13.42 -6.52 -19.88
N LEU A 345 -14.47 -7.36 -19.78
CA LEU A 345 -15.47 -7.26 -18.72
C LEU A 345 -14.85 -7.39 -17.33
N LEU A 346 -13.99 -8.39 -17.13
CA LEU A 346 -13.25 -8.61 -15.89
C LEU A 346 -12.39 -7.38 -15.55
N LEU A 347 -11.57 -6.90 -16.48
CA LEU A 347 -10.72 -5.72 -16.28
C LEU A 347 -11.52 -4.48 -15.91
N HIS A 348 -12.66 -4.25 -16.59
CA HIS A 348 -13.57 -3.16 -16.26
C HIS A 348 -14.10 -3.28 -14.82
N ASN A 349 -14.56 -4.48 -14.43
CA ASN A 349 -15.07 -4.70 -13.08
C ASN A 349 -13.98 -4.56 -12.00
N PHE A 350 -12.76 -5.05 -12.27
CA PHE A 350 -11.61 -4.84 -11.38
C PHE A 350 -11.29 -3.35 -11.23
N GLN A 351 -11.35 -2.58 -12.33
CA GLN A 351 -11.12 -1.13 -12.28
C GLN A 351 -12.18 -0.45 -11.42
N GLN A 352 -13.46 -0.80 -11.58
CA GLN A 352 -14.55 -0.24 -10.78
C GLN A 352 -14.38 -0.52 -9.28
N ILE A 353 -13.92 -1.72 -8.91
CA ILE A 353 -13.60 -2.06 -7.50
C ILE A 353 -12.36 -1.30 -7.02
N HIS A 354 -11.32 -1.21 -7.86
CA HIS A 354 -10.10 -0.47 -7.54
C HIS A 354 -10.41 0.99 -7.20
N GLU A 355 -11.29 1.61 -7.98
CA GLU A 355 -11.72 3.00 -7.80
C GLU A 355 -12.49 3.25 -6.50
N ARG A 356 -13.04 2.22 -5.84
CA ARG A 356 -13.63 2.33 -4.49
C ARG A 356 -12.57 2.54 -3.41
N GLY A 357 -11.31 2.20 -3.69
CA GLY A 357 -10.17 2.44 -2.82
C GLY A 357 -9.33 3.64 -3.22
N CYS A 358 -8.19 3.77 -2.56
CA CYS A 358 -7.18 4.80 -2.82
C CYS A 358 -5.75 4.25 -2.73
N SER A 359 -5.60 2.92 -2.64
CA SER A 359 -4.31 2.27 -2.77
C SER A 359 -3.75 2.47 -4.16
N GLU A 360 -2.42 2.43 -4.27
CA GLU A 360 -1.74 2.45 -5.56
C GLU A 360 -2.23 1.31 -6.48
N PRO A 361 -2.21 1.53 -7.80
CA PRO A 361 -2.62 0.51 -8.76
C PRO A 361 -1.71 -0.71 -8.69
N VAL A 362 -2.33 -1.88 -8.87
CA VAL A 362 -1.59 -3.15 -8.91
C VAL A 362 -0.74 -3.18 -10.18
N SER A 363 0.58 -3.33 -10.04
CA SER A 363 1.45 -3.53 -11.20
C SER A 363 1.13 -4.88 -11.87
N VAL A 364 0.58 -4.81 -13.08
CA VAL A 364 0.27 -5.97 -13.93
C VAL A 364 1.30 -6.19 -15.03
N ILE A 365 2.27 -5.27 -15.18
CA ILE A 365 3.28 -5.28 -16.25
C ILE A 365 4.07 -6.60 -16.23
N ALA A 366 4.58 -7.01 -15.07
CA ALA A 366 5.34 -8.25 -14.94
C ALA A 366 4.50 -9.49 -15.33
N SER A 367 3.21 -9.51 -14.99
CA SER A 367 2.31 -10.62 -15.33
C SER A 367 2.08 -10.70 -16.84
N CYS A 368 1.89 -9.54 -17.50
CA CYS A 368 1.79 -9.44 -18.94
C CYS A 368 3.07 -9.90 -19.65
N VAL A 369 4.23 -9.40 -19.22
CA VAL A 369 5.54 -9.77 -19.81
C VAL A 369 5.81 -11.27 -19.67
N LEU A 370 5.57 -11.84 -18.48
CA LEU A 370 5.74 -13.28 -18.25
C LEU A 370 4.81 -14.12 -19.14
N ALA A 371 3.55 -13.70 -19.31
CA ALA A 371 2.60 -14.39 -20.18
C ALA A 371 3.03 -14.33 -21.65
N VAL A 372 3.48 -13.16 -22.13
CA VAL A 372 3.99 -12.99 -23.50
C VAL A 372 5.21 -13.87 -23.75
N LEU A 373 6.19 -13.85 -22.84
CA LEU A 373 7.40 -14.68 -22.94
C LEU A 373 7.04 -16.18 -22.96
N ALA A 374 6.16 -16.62 -22.05
CA ALA A 374 5.70 -18.01 -22.00
C ALA A 374 5.02 -18.42 -23.31
N ALA A 375 4.13 -17.58 -23.85
CA ALA A 375 3.44 -17.87 -25.10
C ALA A 375 4.41 -17.98 -26.28
N LEU A 376 5.37 -17.05 -26.40
CA LEU A 376 6.37 -17.06 -27.45
C LEU A 376 7.28 -18.30 -27.34
N LEU A 377 7.71 -18.67 -26.13
CA LEU A 377 8.51 -19.88 -25.91
C LEU A 377 7.75 -21.15 -26.30
N LEU A 378 6.45 -21.24 -25.99
CA LEU A 378 5.60 -22.37 -26.39
C LEU A 378 5.45 -22.46 -27.92
N LEU A 379 5.26 -21.32 -28.60
CA LEU A 379 5.21 -21.27 -30.06
C LEU A 379 6.55 -21.69 -30.69
N LEU A 380 7.67 -21.17 -30.17
CA LEU A 380 9.02 -21.50 -30.63
C LEU A 380 9.35 -22.98 -30.42
N PHE A 381 9.04 -23.53 -29.25
CA PHE A 381 9.26 -24.94 -28.96
C PHE A 381 8.47 -25.84 -29.93
N SER A 382 7.19 -25.51 -30.18
CA SER A 382 6.36 -26.24 -31.14
C SER A 382 6.92 -26.16 -32.56
N PHE A 383 7.44 -25.00 -32.97
CA PHE A 383 8.07 -24.82 -34.28
C PHE A 383 9.36 -25.63 -34.43
N CYS A 384 10.25 -25.59 -33.43
CA CYS A 384 11.48 -26.39 -33.42
C CYS A 384 11.19 -27.89 -33.41
N TYR A 385 10.21 -28.34 -32.63
CA TYR A 385 9.77 -29.73 -32.60
C TYR A 385 9.25 -30.18 -33.96
N TYR A 386 8.43 -29.37 -34.61
CA TYR A 386 7.94 -29.64 -35.96
C TYR A 386 9.09 -29.76 -36.97
N LYS A 387 10.04 -28.83 -36.97
CA LYS A 387 11.21 -28.85 -37.86
C LYS A 387 12.01 -30.14 -37.69
N LYS A 388 12.32 -30.53 -36.45
CA LYS A 388 13.04 -31.77 -36.13
C LYS A 388 12.31 -33.02 -36.65
N LYS A 389 10.98 -33.06 -36.52
CA LYS A 389 10.16 -34.18 -37.01
C LYS A 389 10.17 -34.30 -38.53
N MET A 390 10.14 -33.18 -39.25
CA MET A 390 10.22 -33.14 -40.72
C MET A 390 11.60 -33.56 -41.24
N ASP A 391 12.68 -33.09 -40.61
CA ASP A 391 14.04 -33.46 -40.98
C ASP A 391 14.25 -34.99 -40.82
N GLY A 392 13.72 -35.58 -39.75
CA GLY A 392 13.76 -37.03 -39.53
C GLY A 392 12.96 -37.85 -40.56
N SER A 393 11.78 -37.38 -40.98
CA SER A 393 10.92 -38.05 -41.99
C SER A 393 11.57 -38.07 -43.38
N THR A 394 12.24 -36.98 -43.75
CA THR A 394 12.92 -36.83 -45.04
C THR A 394 14.14 -37.77 -45.15
N GLN A 395 14.78 -38.05 -44.03
CA GLN A 395 15.96 -38.92 -43.98
C GLN A 395 15.58 -40.40 -44.16
N THR A 396 14.49 -40.87 -43.53
CA THR A 396 13.97 -42.24 -43.69
C THR A 396 13.46 -42.54 -45.11
N THR A 397 12.77 -41.60 -45.76
CA THR A 397 12.32 -41.77 -47.16
C THR A 397 13.49 -41.80 -48.14
N SER A 398 14.56 -41.03 -47.90
CA SER A 398 15.76 -41.07 -48.76
C SER A 398 16.55 -42.38 -48.63
N THR A 399 16.51 -43.01 -47.45
CA THR A 399 17.22 -44.27 -47.17
C THR A 399 16.49 -45.44 -47.81
N HIS A 400 15.16 -45.49 -47.68
CA HIS A 400 14.33 -46.52 -48.30
C HIS A 400 14.37 -46.44 -49.85
N GLY A 401 14.39 -45.23 -50.43
CA GLY A 401 14.52 -45.05 -51.88
C GLY A 401 15.91 -45.38 -52.46
N LYS A 402 16.96 -45.35 -51.64
CA LYS A 402 18.30 -45.83 -52.02
C LYS A 402 18.40 -47.36 -51.96
N GLU A 403 17.70 -47.99 -51.02
CA GLU A 403 17.64 -49.44 -50.87
C GLU A 403 16.83 -50.10 -52.01
N GLU A 404 15.71 -49.50 -52.41
CA GLU A 404 14.92 -49.98 -53.57
C GLU A 404 15.67 -49.83 -54.91
N ARG A 405 16.45 -48.75 -55.09
CA ARG A 405 17.30 -48.61 -56.30
C ARG A 405 18.41 -49.66 -56.37
N LYS A 406 19.04 -50.01 -55.24
CA LYS A 406 20.03 -51.09 -55.17
C LYS A 406 19.40 -52.45 -55.49
N GLN A 407 18.20 -52.73 -54.97
CA GLN A 407 17.49 -53.99 -55.25
C GLN A 407 17.03 -54.12 -56.72
N ASN A 408 16.69 -53.02 -57.38
CA ASN A 408 16.36 -53.05 -58.82
C ASN A 408 17.61 -53.19 -59.70
N GLN A 409 18.75 -52.61 -59.33
CA GLN A 409 20.02 -52.78 -60.06
C GLN A 409 20.56 -54.21 -59.98
N ASP A 410 20.44 -54.88 -58.82
CA ASP A 410 20.83 -56.31 -58.67
C ASP A 410 19.89 -57.27 -59.42
N LYS A 411 18.64 -56.86 -59.70
CA LYS A 411 17.71 -57.63 -60.54
C LYS A 411 18.04 -57.51 -62.03
N GLU A 412 18.42 -56.32 -62.51
CA GLU A 412 18.83 -56.12 -63.90
C GLU A 412 20.18 -56.79 -64.21
N SER A 413 21.13 -56.84 -63.27
CA SER A 413 22.41 -57.53 -63.48
C SER A 413 22.29 -59.06 -63.49
N LYS A 414 21.24 -59.62 -62.88
CA LYS A 414 20.95 -61.07 -62.92
C LYS A 414 20.21 -61.50 -64.19
N LEU A 415 19.51 -60.59 -64.87
CA LEU A 415 18.77 -60.90 -66.10
C LEU A 415 19.67 -60.88 -67.35
N SER A 416 20.81 -60.18 -67.30
CA SER A 416 21.78 -60.06 -68.40
C SER A 416 22.82 -61.18 -68.47
N LEU A 417 22.82 -62.14 -67.52
CA LEU A 417 23.77 -63.26 -67.49
C LEU A 417 23.22 -64.58 -68.06
N GLN A 418 22.04 -64.58 -68.69
CA GLN A 418 21.40 -65.79 -69.20
C GLN A 418 21.09 -65.71 -70.70
N HIS A 419 22.11 -65.52 -71.54
CA HIS A 419 22.08 -66.03 -72.93
C HIS A 419 23.50 -66.10 -73.51
N PRO A 420 24.05 -67.30 -73.83
CA PRO A 420 25.26 -67.42 -74.63
C PRO A 420 24.92 -67.31 -76.13
N GLY A 421 25.79 -66.64 -76.88
CA GLY A 421 25.71 -66.50 -78.33
C GLY A 421 26.29 -67.71 -79.05
N ASP A 422 25.67 -68.06 -80.18
CA ASP A 422 26.25 -68.93 -81.21
C ASP A 422 26.71 -68.05 -82.38
N ASP A 423 27.99 -68.20 -82.73
CA ASP A 423 28.70 -67.65 -83.89
C ASP A 423 28.32 -68.40 -85.17
N ILE A 424 28.07 -67.70 -86.29
CA ILE A 424 28.38 -68.21 -87.64
C ILE A 424 28.96 -67.08 -88.52
N MET A 425 30.12 -67.41 -89.10
CA MET A 425 30.99 -66.67 -90.03
C MET A 425 30.41 -66.52 -91.45
N GLN A 426 30.75 -65.37 -92.08
CA GLN A 426 31.17 -65.09 -93.48
C GLN A 426 30.71 -66.00 -94.65
N GLU A 427 30.18 -65.39 -95.74
CA GLU A 427 30.96 -64.95 -96.93
C GLU A 427 30.06 -64.18 -97.95
N PRO A 428 30.65 -63.46 -98.93
CA PRO A 428 29.94 -62.62 -99.89
C PRO A 428 29.68 -63.29 -101.25
N GLY A 429 28.57 -62.94 -101.89
CA GLY A 429 28.20 -63.32 -103.25
C GLY A 429 26.86 -62.74 -103.63
#